data_AF-A0A9X3DBC0-F1
#
_entry.id   AF-A0A9X3DBC0-F1
#
_cell.length_a   1.000
_cell.length_b   1.000
_cell.length_c   1.000
_cell.angle_alpha   90.00
_cell.angle_beta   90.00
_cell.angle_gamma   90.00
#
_symmetry.space_group_name_H-M   'P 1'
#
loop_
_entity.id
_entity.type
_entity.pdbx_description
1 polymer ?
#
loop_
_entity_poly.entity_id
_entity_poly.type
_entity_poly.pdbx_seq_one_letter_code
_entity_poly.pdbx_strand_id
1 'polypeptide(L)'
;MKKLLMLMIMLGAYISVFGQEKLVKDLDFDGKKDTVYIDQKALQIVCRLSTQKFKKLRSKTIEMSSDNTYIKSTRNGFELRNNWMRAGYACQFRYEKGEKRIRVIGITEYALGNAANDGSGEASANLLTGDYIGNWNYFDHLANNENGELVKIPTIKTKMKFSKIYLEQFSEESYFSYQTQLEDIVEKHKTAEKNRRAKK
;
A
#
# COMPACT_ATOMS: atom_id res chain seq x y z
N MET A 1 37.51 -33.43 -23.03
CA MET A 1 37.64 -32.68 -21.76
C MET A 1 37.40 -31.18 -21.90
N LYS A 2 38.13 -30.45 -22.77
CA LYS A 2 37.97 -28.99 -22.94
C LYS A 2 36.53 -28.53 -23.29
N LYS A 3 35.82 -29.26 -24.16
CA LYS A 3 34.41 -28.96 -24.52
C LYS A 3 33.43 -29.16 -23.35
N LEU A 4 33.67 -30.17 -22.51
CA LEU A 4 32.83 -30.47 -21.34
C LEU A 4 33.01 -29.41 -20.23
N LEU A 5 34.26 -28.94 -20.05
CA LEU A 5 34.60 -27.85 -19.14
C LEU A 5 33.94 -26.52 -19.59
N MET A 6 33.94 -26.24 -20.90
CA MET A 6 33.26 -25.07 -21.47
C MET A 6 31.74 -25.12 -21.27
N LEU A 7 31.15 -26.30 -21.39
CA LEU A 7 29.72 -26.52 -21.17
C LEU A 7 29.35 -26.32 -19.68
N MET A 8 30.18 -26.81 -18.75
CA MET A 8 29.99 -26.59 -17.31
C MET A 8 30.14 -25.13 -16.91
N ILE A 9 31.06 -24.38 -17.52
CA ILE A 9 31.23 -22.93 -17.28
C ILE A 9 30.01 -22.17 -17.82
N MET A 10 29.50 -22.54 -19.00
CA MET A 10 28.28 -21.97 -19.56
C MET A 10 27.05 -22.27 -18.69
N LEU A 11 26.87 -23.51 -18.22
CA LEU A 11 25.77 -23.86 -17.33
C LEU A 11 25.87 -23.17 -15.96
N GLY A 12 27.07 -23.00 -15.41
CA GLY A 12 27.31 -22.32 -14.14
C GLY A 12 26.94 -20.83 -14.15
N ALA A 13 27.06 -20.17 -15.31
CA ALA A 13 26.71 -18.74 -15.46
C ALA A 13 25.19 -18.47 -15.43
N TYR A 14 24.34 -19.47 -15.70
CA TYR A 14 22.88 -19.31 -15.67
C TYR A 14 22.28 -19.44 -14.26
N ILE A 15 23.02 -19.99 -13.29
CA ILE A 15 22.49 -20.30 -11.94
C ILE A 15 22.55 -19.08 -11.01
N SER A 16 23.17 -17.97 -11.43
CA SER A 16 23.46 -16.84 -10.53
C SER A 16 22.40 -15.72 -10.52
N VAL A 17 21.28 -15.85 -11.22
CA VAL A 17 20.24 -14.81 -11.25
C VAL A 17 19.11 -15.16 -10.28
N PHE A 18 19.44 -15.31 -9.00
CA PHE A 18 18.47 -15.01 -7.94
C PHE A 18 18.35 -13.49 -7.84
N GLY A 19 17.69 -12.91 -8.84
CA GLY A 19 17.45 -11.48 -8.93
C GLY A 19 16.31 -11.09 -8.00
N GLN A 20 16.59 -10.17 -7.08
CA GLN A 20 15.56 -9.42 -6.38
C GLN A 20 14.55 -8.86 -7.40
N GLU A 21 13.27 -9.14 -7.20
CA GLU A 21 12.23 -8.66 -8.10
C GLU A 21 12.22 -7.12 -8.09
N LYS A 22 12.43 -6.54 -9.28
CA LYS A 22 12.52 -5.09 -9.47
C LYS A 22 11.52 -4.65 -10.52
N LEU A 23 10.80 -3.59 -10.22
CA LEU A 23 10.05 -2.85 -11.22
C LEU A 23 11.03 -2.06 -12.09
N VAL A 24 10.91 -2.19 -13.41
CA VAL A 24 11.66 -1.38 -14.39
C VAL A 24 10.67 -0.55 -15.20
N LYS A 25 10.69 0.77 -15.03
CA LYS A 25 9.70 1.68 -15.61
C LYS A 25 10.26 3.10 -15.73
N ASP A 26 9.84 3.85 -16.73
CA ASP A 26 10.08 5.30 -16.78
C ASP A 26 9.11 5.99 -15.80
N LEU A 27 9.63 6.44 -14.65
CA LEU A 27 8.86 7.02 -13.54
C LEU A 27 8.94 8.54 -13.52
N ASP A 28 10.05 9.11 -13.98
CA ASP A 28 10.26 10.56 -14.01
C ASP A 28 9.98 11.21 -15.38
N PHE A 29 9.55 10.40 -16.35
CA PHE A 29 9.08 10.79 -17.67
C PHE A 29 10.17 11.44 -18.54
N ASP A 30 11.42 10.97 -18.40
CA ASP A 30 12.55 11.39 -19.24
C ASP A 30 12.86 10.43 -20.40
N GLY A 31 12.05 9.38 -20.57
CA GLY A 31 12.21 8.37 -21.61
C GLY A 31 13.21 7.26 -21.28
N LYS A 32 13.90 7.33 -20.13
CA LYS A 32 14.83 6.29 -19.66
C LYS A 32 14.17 5.43 -18.59
N LYS A 33 14.68 4.21 -18.41
CA LYS A 33 14.12 3.26 -17.44
C LYS A 33 14.71 3.47 -16.05
N ASP A 34 13.83 3.67 -15.09
CA ASP A 34 14.12 3.69 -13.66
C ASP A 34 13.89 2.32 -13.04
N THR A 35 14.33 2.18 -11.79
CA THR A 35 14.10 0.95 -11.01
C THR A 35 13.49 1.23 -9.64
N VAL A 36 12.57 0.37 -9.22
CA VAL A 36 12.02 0.32 -7.86
C VAL A 36 12.05 -1.12 -7.35
N TYR A 37 12.48 -1.31 -6.12
CA TYR A 37 12.49 -2.62 -5.47
C TYR A 37 12.46 -2.47 -3.94
N ILE A 38 12.15 -3.55 -3.22
CA ILE A 38 12.20 -3.61 -1.76
C ILE A 38 13.51 -4.26 -1.34
N ASP A 39 14.46 -3.49 -0.80
CA ASP A 39 15.68 -3.98 -0.18
C ASP A 39 15.34 -4.83 1.04
N GLN A 40 15.24 -6.15 0.86
CA GLN A 40 14.80 -7.11 1.89
C GLN A 40 15.74 -7.19 3.10
N LYS A 41 16.98 -6.69 2.99
CA LYS A 41 17.90 -6.63 4.14
C LYS A 41 17.68 -5.37 4.97
N ALA A 42 17.44 -4.24 4.32
CA ALA A 42 17.21 -2.96 4.99
C ALA A 42 15.72 -2.71 5.29
N LEU A 43 14.81 -3.53 4.74
CA LEU A 43 13.36 -3.37 4.74
C LEU A 43 12.94 -1.99 4.21
N GLN A 44 13.47 -1.60 3.04
CA GLN A 44 13.28 -0.27 2.46
C GLN A 44 12.84 -0.34 1.00
N ILE A 45 11.98 0.59 0.57
CA ILE A 45 11.79 0.86 -0.85
C ILE A 45 13.02 1.61 -1.36
N VAL A 46 13.62 1.11 -2.44
CA VAL A 46 14.71 1.76 -3.14
C VAL A 46 14.26 2.16 -4.53
N CYS A 47 14.30 3.46 -4.83
CA CYS A 47 14.10 4.00 -6.17
C CYS A 47 15.43 4.50 -6.75
N ARG A 48 15.64 4.33 -8.05
CA ARG A 48 16.77 4.91 -8.78
C ARG A 48 16.24 5.56 -10.05
N LEU A 49 16.29 6.89 -10.07
CA LEU A 49 15.74 7.72 -11.14
C LEU A 49 16.85 8.17 -12.12
N SER A 50 16.58 8.11 -13.41
CA SER A 50 17.44 8.54 -14.50
C SER A 50 17.78 10.04 -14.40
N THR A 51 16.79 10.88 -14.11
CA THR A 51 16.98 12.34 -13.89
C THR A 51 17.87 12.65 -12.69
N GLN A 52 18.07 11.69 -11.79
CA GLN A 52 18.94 11.80 -10.62
C GLN A 52 20.19 10.92 -10.71
N LYS A 53 20.65 10.61 -11.93
CA LYS A 53 21.87 9.82 -12.18
C LYS A 53 21.84 8.46 -11.46
N PHE A 54 20.65 7.89 -11.31
CA PHE A 54 20.42 6.61 -10.64
C PHE A 54 20.94 6.54 -9.19
N LYS A 55 20.99 7.68 -8.48
CA LYS A 55 21.21 7.72 -7.03
C LYS A 55 20.13 6.89 -6.33
N LYS A 56 20.51 6.15 -5.28
CA LYS A 56 19.55 5.41 -4.45
C LYS A 56 18.76 6.38 -3.59
N LEU A 57 17.47 6.52 -3.89
CA LEU A 57 16.48 7.12 -3.00
C LEU A 57 15.89 6.00 -2.16
N ARG A 58 15.94 6.16 -0.84
CA ARG A 58 15.54 5.12 0.12
C ARG A 58 14.44 5.64 0.99
N SER A 59 13.40 4.84 1.20
CA SER A 59 12.46 5.09 2.28
C SER A 59 13.12 4.87 3.64
N LYS A 60 12.41 5.24 4.71
CA LYS A 60 12.67 4.65 6.02
C LYS A 60 12.28 3.17 6.02
N THR A 61 12.58 2.48 7.12
CA THR A 61 12.25 1.07 7.35
C THR A 61 10.73 0.83 7.26
N ILE A 62 10.35 -0.32 6.68
CA ILE A 62 8.99 -0.83 6.53
C ILE A 62 8.99 -2.25 7.10
N GLU A 63 8.73 -2.40 8.40
CA GLU A 63 8.99 -3.63 9.15
C GLU A 63 8.11 -4.80 8.71
N MET A 64 6.89 -4.55 8.23
CA MET A 64 6.03 -5.60 7.68
C MET A 64 6.40 -6.01 6.25
N SER A 65 7.62 -5.73 5.75
CA SER A 65 8.09 -6.30 4.49
C SER A 65 8.35 -7.81 4.64
N SER A 66 7.27 -8.59 4.53
CA SER A 66 7.26 -10.05 4.42
C SER A 66 7.02 -10.46 2.97
N ASP A 67 6.90 -11.77 2.71
CA ASP A 67 6.55 -12.33 1.40
C ASP A 67 5.25 -11.77 0.80
N ASN A 68 4.40 -11.18 1.64
CA ASN A 68 3.14 -10.54 1.27
C ASN A 68 3.27 -9.09 0.82
N THR A 69 4.50 -8.54 0.85
CA THR A 69 4.80 -7.16 0.50
C THR A 69 5.54 -7.09 -0.83
N TYR A 70 4.98 -6.36 -1.79
CA TYR A 70 5.53 -6.28 -3.14
C TYR A 70 5.30 -4.91 -3.79
N ILE A 71 6.08 -4.64 -4.84
CA ILE A 71 5.94 -3.44 -5.67
C ILE A 71 5.11 -3.78 -6.90
N LYS A 72 4.05 -3.03 -7.13
CA LYS A 72 3.20 -3.16 -8.32
C LYS A 72 3.31 -1.92 -9.19
N SER A 73 3.44 -2.09 -10.50
CA SER A 73 3.39 -0.95 -11.44
C SER A 73 1.98 -0.35 -11.50
N THR A 74 1.88 0.97 -11.55
CA THR A 74 0.62 1.70 -11.84
C THR A 74 0.82 2.61 -13.03
N ARG A 75 -0.26 3.10 -13.68
CA ARG A 75 -0.14 3.95 -14.89
C ARG A 75 0.86 5.09 -14.73
N ASN A 76 0.81 5.81 -13.61
CA ASN A 76 1.58 7.01 -13.33
C ASN A 76 2.65 6.84 -12.22
N GLY A 77 3.04 5.61 -11.89
CA GLY A 77 4.06 5.35 -10.89
C GLY A 77 4.09 3.89 -10.46
N PHE A 78 4.03 3.67 -9.14
CA PHE A 78 4.00 2.34 -8.54
C PHE A 78 3.21 2.34 -7.23
N GLU A 79 2.93 1.16 -6.70
CA GLU A 79 2.35 0.94 -5.38
C GLU A 79 3.25 0.02 -4.57
N LEU A 80 3.42 0.33 -3.29
CA LEU A 80 3.73 -0.68 -2.29
C LEU A 80 2.42 -1.35 -1.91
N ARG A 81 2.34 -2.68 -2.00
CA ARG A 81 1.20 -3.47 -1.54
C ARG A 81 1.63 -4.38 -0.41
N ASN A 82 0.79 -4.49 0.60
CA ASN A 82 0.94 -5.42 1.71
C ASN A 82 -0.41 -6.14 1.87
N ASN A 83 -0.47 -7.40 1.43
CA ASN A 83 -1.72 -8.16 1.36
C ASN A 83 -1.65 -9.38 2.26
N TRP A 84 -2.42 -9.37 3.35
CA TRP A 84 -2.64 -10.57 4.15
C TRP A 84 -3.95 -11.25 3.75
N MET A 85 -4.17 -12.45 4.29
CA MET A 85 -5.35 -13.27 3.97
C MET A 85 -6.69 -12.52 4.21
N ARG A 86 -6.76 -11.65 5.21
CA ARG A 86 -8.03 -11.01 5.63
C ARG A 86 -7.98 -9.49 5.69
N ALA A 87 -6.83 -8.87 5.51
CA ALA A 87 -6.69 -7.43 5.49
C ALA A 87 -5.44 -7.06 4.68
N GLY A 88 -5.39 -5.82 4.22
CA GLY A 88 -4.22 -5.35 3.50
C GLY A 88 -4.37 -3.90 3.09
N TYR A 89 -3.26 -3.34 2.63
CA TYR A 89 -3.20 -1.96 2.18
C TYR A 89 -2.28 -1.79 0.98
N ALA A 90 -2.45 -0.65 0.31
CA ALA A 90 -1.55 -0.19 -0.72
C ALA A 90 -1.25 1.31 -0.54
N CYS A 91 0.01 1.69 -0.70
CA CYS A 91 0.45 3.08 -0.78
C CYS A 91 0.90 3.37 -2.21
N GLN A 92 0.23 4.29 -2.89
CA GLN A 92 0.53 4.68 -4.26
C GLN A 92 1.55 5.81 -4.31
N PHE A 93 2.59 5.64 -5.11
CA PHE A 93 3.69 6.58 -5.29
C PHE A 93 3.72 7.12 -6.72
N ARG A 94 4.06 8.40 -6.87
CA ARG A 94 4.24 9.06 -8.16
C ARG A 94 5.35 10.11 -8.10
N TYR A 95 6.08 10.29 -9.19
CA TYR A 95 7.04 11.38 -9.33
C TYR A 95 6.35 12.75 -9.40
N GLU A 96 6.76 13.67 -8.53
CA GLU A 96 6.33 15.06 -8.50
C GLU A 96 7.41 15.93 -9.16
N LYS A 97 7.19 16.29 -10.43
CA LYS A 97 8.19 16.98 -11.28
C LYS A 97 8.70 18.29 -10.70
N GLY A 98 7.85 19.07 -10.03
CA GLY A 98 8.22 20.35 -9.43
C GLY A 98 9.28 20.20 -8.33
N GLU A 99 9.13 19.15 -7.53
CA GLU A 99 10.00 18.87 -6.37
C GLU A 99 11.12 17.89 -6.73
N LYS A 100 11.03 17.26 -7.91
CA LYS A 100 11.91 16.19 -8.39
C LYS A 100 11.99 15.01 -7.44
N ARG A 101 10.88 14.65 -6.78
CA ARG A 101 10.81 13.60 -5.76
C ARG A 101 9.65 12.65 -6.00
N ILE A 102 9.77 11.43 -5.49
CA ILE A 102 8.66 10.47 -5.46
C ILE A 102 7.78 10.79 -4.25
N ARG A 103 6.48 10.99 -4.45
CA ARG A 103 5.49 11.35 -3.43
C ARG A 103 4.45 10.25 -3.27
N VAL A 104 3.99 10.02 -2.04
CA VAL A 104 2.79 9.22 -1.76
C VAL A 104 1.55 10.03 -2.17
N ILE A 105 0.74 9.50 -3.08
CA ILE A 105 -0.42 10.18 -3.65
C ILE A 105 -1.75 9.53 -3.30
N GLY A 106 -1.73 8.30 -2.79
CA GLY A 106 -2.95 7.58 -2.44
C GLY A 106 -2.68 6.45 -1.47
N ILE A 107 -3.69 6.13 -0.66
CA ILE A 107 -3.70 4.97 0.22
C ILE A 107 -5.02 4.24 -0.01
N THR A 108 -4.98 2.92 -0.11
CA THR A 108 -6.17 2.07 -0.11
C THR A 108 -6.02 0.97 0.92
N GLU A 109 -7.10 0.56 1.55
CA GLU A 109 -7.11 -0.55 2.50
C GLU A 109 -8.38 -1.39 2.36
N TYR A 110 -8.28 -2.64 2.80
CA TYR A 110 -9.41 -3.54 2.91
C TYR A 110 -9.31 -4.39 4.17
N ALA A 111 -10.46 -4.79 4.68
CA ALA A 111 -10.61 -5.81 5.71
C ALA A 111 -11.80 -6.70 5.38
N LEU A 112 -11.61 -8.02 5.40
CA LEU A 112 -12.63 -9.03 5.10
C LEU A 112 -13.35 -9.50 6.38
N GLY A 113 -13.23 -8.76 7.49
CA GLY A 113 -13.66 -9.19 8.83
C GLY A 113 -12.81 -10.33 9.38
N ASN A 114 -13.12 -10.82 10.58
CA ASN A 114 -12.47 -11.99 11.19
C ASN A 114 -13.49 -13.11 11.50
N ALA A 115 -13.04 -14.23 12.09
CA ALA A 115 -13.91 -15.32 12.52
C ALA A 115 -14.70 -14.98 13.81
N ALA A 116 -14.32 -13.90 14.51
CA ALA A 116 -15.03 -13.36 15.66
C ALA A 116 -16.11 -12.32 15.27
N ASN A 117 -16.41 -12.22 13.97
CA ASN A 117 -17.38 -11.28 13.40
C ASN A 117 -17.00 -9.80 13.61
N ASP A 118 -15.75 -9.42 13.31
CA ASP A 118 -15.38 -8.01 13.22
C ASP A 118 -15.89 -7.35 11.94
N GLY A 119 -15.91 -6.01 11.96
CA GLY A 119 -16.25 -5.19 10.80
C GLY A 119 -15.42 -5.51 9.56
N SER A 120 -16.02 -5.30 8.40
CA SER A 120 -15.40 -5.54 7.09
C SER A 120 -15.64 -4.36 6.16
N GLY A 121 -14.83 -4.22 5.13
CA GLY A 121 -14.98 -3.13 4.19
C GLY A 121 -13.69 -2.78 3.48
N GLU A 122 -13.74 -1.64 2.82
CA GLU A 122 -12.62 -1.08 2.09
C GLU A 122 -12.68 0.44 2.11
N ALA A 123 -11.52 1.05 1.97
CA ALA A 123 -11.40 2.49 1.89
C ALA A 123 -10.30 2.93 0.94
N SER A 124 -10.44 4.15 0.46
CA SER A 124 -9.45 4.83 -0.36
C SER A 124 -9.33 6.29 0.03
N ALA A 125 -8.10 6.79 0.00
CA ALA A 125 -7.78 8.19 0.20
C ALA A 125 -6.90 8.69 -0.93
N ASN A 126 -7.28 9.83 -1.50
CA ASN A 126 -6.49 10.57 -2.46
C ASN A 126 -5.74 11.68 -1.72
N LEU A 127 -4.43 11.49 -1.51
CA LEU A 127 -3.59 12.42 -0.75
C LEU A 127 -3.23 13.70 -1.52
N LEU A 128 -3.66 13.81 -2.78
CA LEU A 128 -3.54 15.05 -3.56
C LEU A 128 -4.74 15.98 -3.32
N THR A 129 -5.95 15.41 -3.23
CA THR A 129 -7.20 16.17 -3.08
C THR A 129 -7.76 16.16 -1.67
N GLY A 130 -7.23 15.29 -0.80
CA GLY A 130 -7.74 15.02 0.53
C GLY A 130 -9.05 14.20 0.52
N ASP A 131 -9.51 13.72 -0.65
CA ASP A 131 -10.74 12.93 -0.71
C ASP A 131 -10.57 11.59 -0.05
N TYR A 132 -11.47 11.28 0.86
CA TYR A 132 -11.60 9.97 1.49
C TYR A 132 -12.96 9.36 1.14
N ILE A 133 -12.95 8.08 0.78
CA ILE A 133 -14.15 7.28 0.55
C ILE A 133 -14.02 5.94 1.28
N GLY A 134 -14.97 5.63 2.15
CA GLY A 134 -15.02 4.39 2.94
C GLY A 134 -16.33 3.65 2.78
N ASN A 135 -16.26 2.36 2.51
CA ASN A 135 -17.39 1.44 2.50
C ASN A 135 -17.16 0.39 3.57
N TRP A 136 -17.75 0.60 4.75
CA TRP A 136 -17.54 -0.23 5.92
C TRP A 136 -18.82 -0.89 6.39
N ASN A 137 -18.65 -2.00 7.08
CA ASN A 137 -19.68 -2.73 7.77
C ASN A 137 -19.20 -2.96 9.21
N TYR A 138 -20.14 -2.99 10.15
CA TYR A 138 -19.89 -3.45 11.50
C TYR A 138 -20.79 -4.65 11.77
N PHE A 139 -20.37 -5.56 12.65
CA PHE A 139 -21.24 -6.64 13.08
C PHE A 139 -22.07 -6.21 14.28
N ASP A 140 -23.38 -6.48 14.21
CA ASP A 140 -24.33 -6.21 15.26
C ASP A 140 -24.79 -7.54 15.85
N HIS A 141 -24.23 -7.92 17.00
CA HIS A 141 -24.55 -9.20 17.66
C HIS A 141 -26.00 -9.31 18.12
N LEU A 142 -26.70 -8.18 18.30
CA LEU A 142 -28.08 -8.16 18.79
C LEU A 142 -29.10 -8.17 17.63
N ALA A 143 -28.65 -7.99 16.39
CA ALA A 143 -29.50 -8.05 15.22
C ALA A 143 -30.00 -9.48 14.95
N ASN A 144 -31.08 -9.58 14.17
CA ASN A 144 -31.65 -10.86 13.70
C ASN A 144 -31.97 -11.86 14.84
N ASN A 145 -32.70 -11.40 15.85
CA ASN A 145 -33.04 -12.20 17.05
C ASN A 145 -31.79 -12.79 17.74
N GLU A 146 -30.78 -11.94 17.97
CA GLU A 146 -29.49 -12.32 18.59
C GLU A 146 -28.63 -13.31 17.78
N ASN A 147 -29.01 -13.62 16.53
CA ASN A 147 -28.16 -14.40 15.61
C ASN A 147 -27.05 -13.57 14.97
N GLY A 148 -27.09 -12.25 15.16
CA GLY A 148 -26.14 -11.31 14.62
C GLY A 148 -26.34 -11.01 13.14
N GLU A 149 -25.88 -9.83 12.71
CA GLU A 149 -25.92 -9.40 11.32
C GLU A 149 -24.74 -8.50 10.99
N LEU A 150 -24.21 -8.62 9.77
CA LEU A 150 -23.26 -7.64 9.24
C LEU A 150 -24.04 -6.42 8.70
N VAL A 151 -23.88 -5.27 9.35
CA VAL A 151 -24.63 -4.06 9.06
C VAL A 151 -23.75 -3.07 8.31
N LYS A 152 -24.23 -2.63 7.16
CA LYS A 152 -23.55 -1.64 6.34
C LYS A 152 -23.63 -0.24 6.96
N ILE A 153 -22.48 0.40 7.13
CA ILE A 153 -22.38 1.82 7.44
C ILE A 153 -22.61 2.61 6.14
N PRO A 154 -23.41 3.70 6.16
CA PRO A 154 -23.52 4.58 5.00
C PRO A 154 -22.14 4.98 4.48
N THR A 155 -21.96 4.98 3.15
CA THR A 155 -20.66 5.30 2.54
C THR A 155 -20.13 6.62 3.08
N ILE A 156 -18.95 6.56 3.69
CA ILE A 156 -18.30 7.71 4.28
C ILE A 156 -17.61 8.45 3.15
N LYS A 157 -17.97 9.71 2.92
CA LYS A 157 -17.28 10.62 2.00
C LYS A 157 -16.89 11.87 2.75
N THR A 158 -15.60 12.09 2.94
CA THR A 158 -15.10 13.26 3.68
C THR A 158 -13.77 13.76 3.13
N LYS A 159 -13.34 14.92 3.61
CA LYS A 159 -12.02 15.49 3.34
C LYS A 159 -11.11 15.25 4.54
N MET A 160 -9.97 14.64 4.30
CA MET A 160 -8.90 14.45 5.28
C MET A 160 -7.69 15.31 4.91
N LYS A 161 -7.02 15.86 5.90
CA LYS A 161 -5.80 16.66 5.69
C LYS A 161 -4.58 15.77 5.92
N PHE A 162 -3.79 15.58 4.88
CA PHE A 162 -2.52 14.86 4.95
C PHE A 162 -1.38 15.74 4.47
N SER A 163 -0.32 15.78 5.26
CA SER A 163 0.94 16.39 4.86
C SER A 163 1.53 15.65 3.66
N LYS A 164 2.28 16.36 2.81
CA LYS A 164 3.04 15.70 1.75
C LYS A 164 4.05 14.74 2.37
N ILE A 165 4.03 13.48 1.94
CA ILE A 165 5.02 12.47 2.30
C ILE A 165 5.77 12.09 1.03
N TYR A 166 7.07 12.33 1.03
CA TYR A 166 7.96 11.86 -0.02
C TYR A 166 8.57 10.50 0.36
N LEU A 167 9.06 9.78 -0.65
CA LEU A 167 9.63 8.45 -0.48
C LEU A 167 10.64 8.39 0.67
N GLU A 168 11.54 9.37 0.78
CA GLU A 168 12.59 9.37 1.80
C GLU A 168 12.08 9.60 3.24
N GLN A 169 10.85 10.09 3.36
CA GLN A 169 10.16 10.28 4.64
C GLN A 169 9.22 9.11 4.96
N PHE A 170 8.79 8.38 3.92
CA PHE A 170 7.86 7.27 4.05
C PHE A 170 8.46 6.18 4.94
N SER A 171 7.67 5.79 5.93
CA SER A 171 7.84 4.64 6.82
C SER A 171 6.51 3.92 6.94
N GLU A 172 6.49 2.76 7.56
CA GLU A 172 5.26 2.08 7.92
C GLU A 172 4.35 2.94 8.83
N GLU A 173 4.94 3.72 9.74
CA GLU A 173 4.23 4.69 10.57
C GLU A 173 3.42 5.72 9.75
N SER A 174 3.84 6.00 8.50
CA SER A 174 3.08 6.88 7.59
C SER A 174 1.70 6.29 7.26
N TYR A 175 1.61 4.96 7.13
CA TYR A 175 0.34 4.26 6.92
C TYR A 175 -0.46 4.15 8.23
N PHE A 176 0.18 3.78 9.35
CA PHE A 176 -0.54 3.69 10.63
C PHE A 176 -1.10 5.04 11.11
N SER A 177 -0.39 6.13 10.88
CA SER A 177 -0.89 7.49 11.17
C SER A 177 -2.12 7.85 10.33
N TYR A 178 -2.23 7.30 9.12
CA TYR A 178 -3.43 7.42 8.28
C TYR A 178 -4.57 6.56 8.84
N GLN A 179 -4.27 5.31 9.21
CA GLN A 179 -5.25 4.36 9.74
C GLN A 179 -5.88 4.86 11.04
N THR A 180 -5.12 5.40 11.98
CA THR A 180 -5.66 5.96 13.23
C THR A 180 -6.64 7.10 13.00
N GLN A 181 -6.34 8.02 12.07
CA GLN A 181 -7.28 9.10 11.72
C GLN A 181 -8.57 8.57 11.10
N LEU A 182 -8.49 7.43 10.44
CA LEU A 182 -9.62 6.80 9.81
C LEU A 182 -10.51 6.04 10.81
N GLU A 183 -9.92 5.30 11.75
CA GLU A 183 -10.65 4.59 12.80
C GLU A 183 -11.64 5.52 13.54
N ASP A 184 -11.19 6.73 13.89
CA ASP A 184 -12.03 7.77 14.51
C ASP A 184 -13.23 8.16 13.64
N ILE A 185 -13.04 8.25 12.32
CA ILE A 185 -14.11 8.61 11.38
C ILE A 185 -15.10 7.46 11.24
N VAL A 186 -14.60 6.23 11.13
CA VAL A 186 -15.43 5.02 11.01
C VAL A 186 -16.27 4.82 12.27
N GLU A 187 -15.69 4.95 13.46
CA GLU A 187 -16.41 4.76 14.72
C GLU A 187 -17.51 5.80 14.92
N LYS A 188 -17.29 7.05 14.52
CA LYS A 188 -18.32 8.10 14.51
C LYS A 188 -19.51 7.74 13.61
N HIS A 189 -19.24 7.27 12.39
CA HIS A 189 -20.30 6.90 11.44
C HIS A 189 -21.03 5.61 11.87
N LYS A 190 -20.30 4.64 12.43
CA LYS A 190 -20.87 3.43 13.04
C LYS A 190 -21.82 3.78 14.19
N THR A 191 -21.41 4.67 15.09
CA THR A 191 -22.25 5.12 16.21
C THR A 191 -23.51 5.83 15.71
N ALA A 192 -23.38 6.71 14.71
CA ALA A 192 -24.53 7.37 14.10
C ALA A 192 -25.51 6.36 13.46
N GLU A 193 -25.00 5.33 12.79
CA GLU A 193 -25.82 4.28 12.18
C GLU A 193 -26.54 3.43 13.22
N LYS A 194 -25.86 3.03 14.30
CA LYS A 194 -26.48 2.33 15.43
C LYS A 194 -27.64 3.13 16.03
N ASN A 195 -27.43 4.41 16.30
CA ASN A 195 -28.45 5.31 16.83
C ASN A 195 -29.64 5.48 15.86
N ARG A 196 -29.37 5.49 14.55
CA ARG A 196 -30.42 5.57 13.52
C ARG A 196 -31.28 4.31 13.48
N ARG A 197 -30.68 3.12 13.62
CA ARG A 197 -31.41 1.83 13.67
C ARG A 197 -32.21 1.68 14.95
N ALA A 198 -31.68 2.10 16.10
CA ALA A 198 -32.38 2.02 17.39
C ALA A 198 -33.64 2.89 17.50
N LYS A 199 -33.80 3.90 16.62
CA LYS A 199 -34.99 4.76 16.55
C LYS A 199 -36.08 4.22 15.61
N LYS A 200 -35.82 3.13 14.90
CA LYS A 200 -36.80 2.47 14.03
C LYS A 200 -37.49 1.36 14.81
#